data_AF-A0A5P6VQ15-F1
#
_entry.id   AF-A0A5P6VQ15-F1
#
_cell.length_a   1.000
_cell.length_b   1.000
_cell.length_c   1.000
_cell.angle_alpha   90.00
_cell.angle_beta   90.00
_cell.angle_gamma   90.00
#
_symmetry.space_group_name_H-M   'P 1'
#
loop_
_entity.id
_entity.type
_entity.pdbx_description
1 polymer ?
#
loop_
_entity_poly.entity_id
_entity_poly.type
_entity_poly.pdbx_seq_one_letter_code
_entity_poly.pdbx_strand_id
1 'polypeptide(L)'
;MKIITQEEFIEKLANVTQNILVIGKYTGARNKISVKCVNCGHIWEATPTNLLKGRGCPKCSYAARGLKHRVNATDYINKLKENNPNVEVIGKYVNSNTKVLARCSICQNQWMVLPSSLKRGSGCPRCAHTGTSFVEQIFFLSLMQICDENLLSRDRTAIDLELDIYSPSQKWAVEYGAWPWHKNKTEKDIEKIKRCNAKNIKLIEIFDACEKDEQTNNVWKYTANFGRKENIGLVKDVLIKLCDALGVTYSLSDKDFYNICEEARTNASTLTKDRLNEMIERRDIPVKILTDYKDMLTKVRAKCLICGHNWDVIPASILRGLGCPKCAIKRRSEKQRKSHEQLLRELEEKNPNIKLLGDYVGNHTPIKAMCKKHGVIWETTPGSLLRGSGCKICRQERIAKSQRISTEEFKRIVEDKNPNLIILGKYQNNRTKIKVKCKRCNTISHTLPYTILNGIGCSKCGREAQANTRRKSTESFIQELYNVNENIEVIGEYTKSSDNISVRCKKCGFVWNPEASSLLLGFGCPKCAGNKRKTHEEFLSEIKNKNINVEVLGKYVNAKTKLKVRCLKCNNTWDITPTNLLSGKRCPVCRKVHPAVNGVNQKI
;
A
#
# COMPACT_ATOMS: atom_id res chain seq x y z
N MET A 1 -62.65 -21.34 -6.86
CA MET A 1 -61.98 -22.59 -7.32
C MET A 1 -61.62 -23.41 -6.10
N LYS A 2 -62.19 -24.63 -5.97
CA LYS A 2 -61.86 -25.55 -4.87
C LYS A 2 -60.35 -25.81 -4.88
N ILE A 3 -59.67 -25.56 -3.76
CA ILE A 3 -58.26 -25.92 -3.58
C ILE A 3 -58.25 -27.44 -3.36
N ILE A 4 -57.64 -28.18 -4.28
CA ILE A 4 -57.47 -29.63 -4.16
C ILE A 4 -56.50 -29.97 -3.03
N THR A 5 -56.60 -31.17 -2.47
CA THR A 5 -55.68 -31.62 -1.40
C THR A 5 -54.29 -31.95 -1.94
N GLN A 6 -53.31 -32.11 -1.04
CA GLN A 6 -51.95 -32.55 -1.39
C GLN A 6 -51.99 -33.91 -2.10
N GLU A 7 -52.79 -34.84 -1.58
CA GLU A 7 -52.94 -36.21 -2.07
C GLU A 7 -53.57 -36.21 -3.47
N GLU A 8 -54.64 -35.44 -3.67
CA GLU A 8 -55.28 -35.26 -4.98
C GLU A 8 -54.33 -34.63 -6.01
N PHE A 9 -53.46 -33.71 -5.60
CA PHE A 9 -52.45 -33.13 -6.49
C PHE A 9 -51.38 -34.15 -6.89
N ILE A 10 -50.88 -34.94 -5.94
CA ILE A 10 -49.89 -36.00 -6.21
C ILE A 10 -50.47 -37.05 -7.15
N GLU A 11 -51.71 -37.49 -6.92
CA GLU A 11 -52.40 -38.45 -7.79
C GLU A 11 -52.58 -37.92 -9.21
N LYS A 12 -53.04 -36.67 -9.35
CA LYS A 12 -53.15 -36.01 -10.66
C LYS A 12 -51.80 -35.85 -11.36
N LEU A 13 -50.73 -35.58 -10.62
CA LEU A 13 -49.39 -35.47 -11.19
C LEU A 13 -48.85 -36.83 -11.64
N ALA A 14 -49.11 -37.90 -10.89
CA ALA A 14 -48.70 -39.26 -11.24
C ALA A 14 -49.34 -39.72 -12.56
N ASN A 15 -50.59 -39.31 -12.84
CA ASN A 15 -51.26 -39.57 -14.12
C ASN A 15 -50.65 -38.81 -15.31
N VAL A 16 -49.88 -37.74 -15.06
CA VAL A 16 -49.21 -36.95 -16.10
C VAL A 16 -47.76 -37.41 -16.28
N THR A 17 -47.06 -37.70 -15.18
CA THR A 17 -45.66 -38.15 -15.22
C THR A 17 -45.24 -38.85 -13.93
N GLN A 18 -44.54 -39.98 -14.06
CA GLN A 18 -43.87 -40.66 -12.95
C GLN A 18 -42.43 -40.16 -12.71
N ASN A 19 -41.94 -39.23 -13.53
CA ASN A 19 -40.54 -38.77 -13.50
C ASN A 19 -40.31 -37.61 -12.52
N ILE A 20 -41.32 -37.24 -11.73
CA ILE A 20 -41.31 -36.12 -10.79
C ILE A 20 -41.81 -36.58 -9.43
N LEU A 21 -40.98 -36.41 -8.41
CA LEU A 21 -41.30 -36.63 -7.00
C LEU A 21 -41.63 -35.30 -6.32
N VAL A 22 -42.80 -35.20 -5.66
CA VAL A 22 -43.19 -34.01 -4.91
C VAL A 22 -42.52 -34.04 -3.53
N ILE A 23 -41.75 -33.00 -3.19
CA ILE A 23 -41.04 -32.89 -1.90
C ILE A 23 -41.56 -31.74 -1.02
N GLY A 24 -42.24 -30.75 -1.61
CA GLY A 24 -42.84 -29.62 -0.90
C GLY A 24 -44.33 -29.82 -0.57
N LYS A 25 -44.89 -28.87 0.19
CA LYS A 25 -46.33 -28.82 0.51
C LYS A 25 -47.09 -28.00 -0.52
N TYR A 26 -48.21 -28.53 -1.00
CA TYR A 26 -49.15 -27.87 -1.88
C TYR A 26 -49.97 -26.84 -1.10
N THR A 27 -49.89 -25.59 -1.55
CA THR A 27 -50.63 -24.46 -0.96
C THR A 27 -51.55 -23.77 -1.97
N GLY A 28 -51.59 -24.25 -3.21
CA GLY A 28 -52.45 -23.73 -4.28
C GLY A 28 -51.87 -23.90 -5.69
N ALA A 29 -52.73 -23.89 -6.71
CA ALA A 29 -52.38 -24.26 -8.08
C ALA A 29 -51.32 -23.36 -8.77
N ARG A 30 -51.18 -22.11 -8.29
CA ARG A 30 -50.22 -21.11 -8.79
C ARG A 30 -49.06 -20.86 -7.84
N ASN A 31 -49.10 -21.39 -6.62
CA ASN A 31 -48.01 -21.27 -5.66
C ASN A 31 -46.95 -22.32 -6.02
N LYS A 32 -45.67 -21.93 -5.96
CA LYS A 32 -44.59 -22.85 -6.30
C LYS A 32 -44.49 -23.96 -5.25
N ILE A 33 -44.19 -25.15 -5.73
CA ILE A 33 -43.92 -26.34 -4.93
C ILE A 33 -42.57 -26.92 -5.35
N SER A 34 -41.80 -27.34 -4.35
CA SER A 34 -40.52 -28.02 -4.53
C SER A 34 -40.76 -29.43 -5.05
N VAL A 35 -40.10 -29.79 -6.15
CA VAL A 35 -40.17 -31.14 -6.76
C VAL A 35 -38.78 -31.63 -7.16
N LYS A 36 -38.59 -32.95 -7.21
CA LYS A 36 -37.33 -33.62 -7.58
C LYS A 36 -37.53 -34.51 -8.80
N CYS A 37 -36.61 -34.45 -9.75
CA CYS A 37 -36.64 -35.30 -10.94
C CYS A 37 -36.10 -36.67 -10.59
N VAL A 38 -36.87 -37.72 -10.91
CA VAL A 38 -36.44 -39.10 -10.71
C VAL A 38 -35.25 -39.44 -11.61
N ASN A 39 -35.24 -38.95 -12.85
CA ASN A 39 -34.23 -39.32 -13.85
C ASN A 39 -32.83 -38.73 -13.61
N CYS A 40 -32.74 -37.47 -13.14
CA CYS A 40 -31.45 -36.79 -12.98
C CYS A 40 -31.20 -36.25 -11.57
N GLY A 41 -32.11 -36.51 -10.63
CA GLY A 41 -32.02 -36.06 -9.24
C GLY A 41 -32.19 -34.55 -9.02
N HIS A 42 -32.41 -33.77 -10.06
CA HIS A 42 -32.50 -32.31 -9.97
C HIS A 42 -33.73 -31.86 -9.17
N ILE A 43 -33.54 -30.97 -8.20
CA ILE A 43 -34.59 -30.36 -7.39
C ILE A 43 -34.88 -28.95 -7.93
N TRP A 44 -36.15 -28.60 -8.13
CA TRP A 44 -36.55 -27.26 -8.56
C TRP A 44 -37.95 -26.86 -8.05
N GLU A 45 -38.21 -25.56 -8.07
CA GLU A 45 -39.51 -24.97 -7.75
C GLU A 45 -40.36 -24.85 -9.01
N ALA A 46 -41.57 -25.42 -9.01
CA ALA A 46 -42.51 -25.29 -10.12
C ALA A 46 -43.92 -25.04 -9.62
N THR A 47 -44.74 -24.38 -10.44
CA THR A 47 -46.17 -24.22 -10.14
C THR A 47 -46.90 -25.53 -10.48
N PRO A 48 -47.78 -26.05 -9.61
CA PRO A 48 -48.59 -27.24 -9.84
C PRO A 48 -49.29 -27.27 -11.20
N THR A 49 -49.84 -26.14 -11.65
CA THR A 49 -50.50 -26.03 -12.96
C THR A 49 -49.56 -26.37 -14.13
N ASN A 50 -48.29 -25.99 -14.05
CA ASN A 50 -47.31 -26.29 -15.11
C ASN A 50 -46.87 -27.76 -15.09
N LEU A 51 -46.76 -28.33 -13.90
CA LEU A 51 -46.44 -29.75 -13.73
C LEU A 51 -47.55 -30.63 -14.29
N LEU A 52 -48.82 -30.31 -13.99
CA LEU A 52 -49.99 -31.01 -14.55
C LEU A 52 -50.17 -30.82 -16.07
N LYS A 53 -49.59 -29.77 -16.66
CA LYS A 53 -49.50 -29.58 -18.12
C LYS A 53 -48.37 -30.39 -18.76
N GLY A 54 -47.70 -31.27 -18.01
CA GLY A 54 -46.61 -32.11 -18.52
C GLY A 54 -45.26 -31.42 -18.63
N ARG A 55 -45.06 -30.23 -18.04
CA ARG A 55 -43.73 -29.60 -18.01
C ARG A 55 -42.81 -30.37 -17.06
N GLY A 56 -41.90 -31.15 -17.65
CA GLY A 56 -40.92 -31.94 -16.93
C GLY A 56 -39.69 -31.16 -16.45
N CYS A 57 -38.65 -31.91 -16.08
CA CYS A 57 -37.41 -31.36 -15.56
C CYS A 57 -36.71 -30.43 -16.57
N PRO A 58 -36.43 -29.16 -16.22
CA PRO A 58 -35.76 -28.22 -17.12
C PRO A 58 -34.35 -28.70 -17.50
N LYS A 59 -33.60 -29.28 -16.57
CA LYS A 59 -32.24 -29.79 -16.80
C LYS A 59 -32.21 -30.88 -17.88
N CYS A 60 -33.14 -31.83 -17.84
CA CYS A 60 -33.27 -32.87 -18.87
C CYS A 60 -33.69 -32.28 -20.24
N SER A 61 -34.59 -31.29 -20.25
CA SER A 61 -35.03 -30.63 -21.48
C SER A 61 -33.88 -29.90 -22.18
N TYR A 62 -33.03 -29.19 -21.43
CA TYR A 62 -31.86 -28.51 -21.98
C TYR A 62 -30.82 -29.49 -22.54
N ALA A 63 -30.59 -30.62 -21.86
CA ALA A 63 -29.68 -31.67 -22.34
C ALA A 63 -30.16 -32.28 -23.68
N ALA A 64 -31.45 -32.58 -23.79
CA ALA A 64 -32.05 -33.12 -25.02
C ALA A 64 -32.00 -32.11 -26.20
N ARG A 65 -32.21 -30.82 -25.92
CA ARG A 65 -32.10 -29.75 -26.94
C ARG A 65 -30.65 -29.61 -27.45
N GLY A 66 -29.66 -29.75 -26.57
CA GLY A 66 -28.23 -29.71 -26.96
C GLY A 66 -27.80 -30.83 -27.92
N LEU A 67 -28.45 -32.00 -27.87
CA LEU A 67 -28.16 -33.13 -28.76
C LEU A 67 -28.76 -32.94 -30.17
N LYS A 68 -29.94 -32.32 -30.28
CA LYS A 68 -30.61 -32.04 -31.57
C LYS A 68 -29.90 -31.00 -32.45
N HIS A 69 -29.02 -30.16 -31.90
CA HIS A 69 -28.35 -29.08 -32.63
C HIS A 69 -26.88 -29.36 -32.98
N ARG A 70 -26.38 -30.59 -32.79
CA ARG A 70 -25.01 -30.95 -33.20
C ARG A 70 -24.94 -31.15 -34.72
N VAL A 71 -24.32 -30.21 -35.41
CA VAL A 71 -23.93 -30.34 -36.83
C VAL A 71 -22.78 -31.37 -36.90
N ASN A 72 -22.88 -32.36 -37.79
CA ASN A 72 -21.80 -33.32 -38.02
C ASN A 72 -20.64 -32.67 -38.81
N ALA A 73 -19.46 -33.30 -38.81
CA ALA A 73 -18.27 -32.72 -39.44
C ALA A 73 -18.42 -32.50 -40.96
N THR A 74 -19.09 -33.43 -41.65
CA THR A 74 -19.30 -33.40 -43.11
C THR A 74 -20.17 -32.21 -43.53
N ASP A 75 -21.31 -32.04 -42.85
CA ASP A 75 -22.23 -30.92 -43.09
C ASP A 75 -21.58 -29.57 -42.78
N TYR A 76 -20.73 -29.52 -41.75
CA TYR A 76 -19.98 -28.31 -41.42
C TYR A 76 -18.99 -27.94 -42.54
N ILE A 77 -18.22 -28.92 -43.05
CA ILE A 77 -17.24 -28.68 -44.11
C ILE A 77 -17.91 -28.26 -45.42
N ASN A 78 -19.03 -28.89 -45.80
CA ASN A 78 -19.76 -28.53 -47.02
C ASN A 78 -20.28 -27.09 -46.96
N LYS A 79 -20.91 -26.69 -45.84
CA LYS A 79 -21.38 -25.30 -45.62
C LYS A 79 -20.24 -24.29 -45.49
N LEU A 80 -19.06 -24.73 -45.04
CA LEU A 80 -17.88 -23.88 -44.98
C LEU A 80 -17.35 -23.58 -46.38
N LYS A 81 -17.30 -24.55 -47.28
CA LYS A 81 -16.84 -24.36 -48.67
C LYS A 81 -17.66 -23.31 -49.43
N GLU A 82 -18.97 -23.27 -49.19
CA GLU A 82 -19.86 -22.25 -49.79
C GLU A 82 -19.52 -20.83 -49.33
N ASN A 83 -19.10 -20.64 -48.08
CA ASN A 83 -18.88 -19.32 -47.47
C ASN A 83 -17.40 -18.89 -47.40
N ASN A 84 -16.46 -19.84 -47.41
CA ASN A 84 -15.01 -19.62 -47.36
C ASN A 84 -14.30 -20.69 -48.21
N PRO A 85 -14.34 -20.61 -49.55
CA PRO A 85 -13.77 -21.62 -50.43
C PRO A 85 -12.24 -21.78 -50.28
N ASN A 86 -11.57 -20.76 -49.73
CA ASN A 86 -10.12 -20.69 -49.57
C ASN A 86 -9.60 -21.20 -48.21
N VAL A 87 -10.48 -21.80 -47.39
CA VAL A 87 -10.15 -22.34 -46.07
C VAL A 87 -10.52 -23.82 -46.01
N GLU A 88 -9.52 -24.66 -45.80
CA GLU A 88 -9.62 -26.11 -45.67
C GLU A 88 -9.49 -26.53 -44.20
N VAL A 89 -10.37 -27.41 -43.72
CA VAL A 89 -10.29 -27.95 -42.36
C VAL A 89 -9.43 -29.22 -42.40
N ILE A 90 -8.24 -29.17 -41.79
CA ILE A 90 -7.27 -30.27 -41.79
C ILE A 90 -7.23 -31.04 -40.45
N GLY A 91 -7.79 -30.45 -39.38
CA GLY A 91 -7.90 -31.08 -38.07
C GLY A 91 -9.26 -31.74 -37.81
N LYS A 92 -9.33 -32.56 -36.75
CA LYS A 92 -10.58 -33.21 -36.31
C LYS A 92 -11.60 -32.17 -35.81
N TYR A 93 -12.73 -32.05 -36.50
CA TYR A 93 -13.87 -31.24 -36.06
C TYR A 93 -14.61 -31.94 -34.90
N VAL A 94 -14.83 -31.21 -33.80
CA VAL A 94 -15.55 -31.72 -32.62
C VAL A 94 -16.90 -31.01 -32.46
N ASN A 95 -16.90 -29.68 -32.47
CA ASN A 95 -18.10 -28.83 -32.42
C ASN A 95 -17.72 -27.38 -32.78
N SER A 96 -18.70 -26.50 -32.92
CA SER A 96 -18.48 -25.10 -33.34
C SER A 96 -17.71 -24.20 -32.37
N ASN A 97 -17.49 -24.66 -31.14
CA ASN A 97 -16.83 -23.92 -30.05
C ASN A 97 -15.48 -24.52 -29.63
N THR A 98 -15.05 -25.63 -30.25
CA THR A 98 -13.72 -26.20 -30.05
C THR A 98 -12.87 -25.84 -31.26
N LYS A 99 -11.67 -25.28 -31.01
CA LYS A 99 -10.78 -24.88 -32.10
C LYS A 99 -10.39 -26.09 -32.95
N VAL A 100 -10.39 -25.89 -34.26
CA VAL A 100 -9.94 -26.86 -35.25
C VAL A 100 -8.73 -26.30 -35.99
N LEU A 101 -7.85 -27.18 -36.46
CA LEU A 101 -6.75 -26.79 -37.34
C LEU A 101 -7.29 -26.59 -38.76
N ALA A 102 -7.11 -25.39 -39.31
CA ALA A 102 -7.47 -25.03 -40.66
C ALA A 102 -6.24 -24.61 -41.46
N ARG A 103 -6.27 -24.81 -42.78
CA ARG A 103 -5.24 -24.44 -43.76
C ARG A 103 -5.83 -23.49 -44.79
N CYS A 104 -5.09 -22.46 -45.15
CA CYS A 104 -5.50 -21.54 -46.20
C CYS A 104 -4.99 -22.04 -47.54
N SER A 105 -5.88 -22.22 -48.51
CA SER A 105 -5.50 -22.67 -49.85
C SER A 105 -4.73 -21.61 -50.66
N ILE A 106 -4.73 -20.34 -50.21
CA ILE A 106 -4.01 -19.22 -50.85
C ILE A 106 -2.55 -19.16 -50.36
N CYS A 107 -2.35 -18.98 -49.05
CA CYS A 107 -1.02 -18.73 -48.47
C CYS A 107 -0.43 -19.92 -47.71
N GLN A 108 -1.11 -21.08 -47.75
CA GLN A 108 -0.76 -22.33 -47.06
C GLN A 108 -0.62 -22.24 -45.54
N ASN A 109 -0.98 -21.10 -44.94
CA ASN A 109 -0.95 -20.92 -43.50
C ASN A 109 -1.86 -21.91 -42.80
N GLN A 110 -1.35 -22.54 -41.75
CA GLN A 110 -2.14 -23.41 -40.87
C GLN A 110 -2.36 -22.71 -39.54
N TRP A 111 -3.59 -22.69 -39.02
CA TRP A 111 -3.90 -22.04 -37.75
C TRP A 111 -5.07 -22.70 -37.03
N MET A 112 -5.07 -22.53 -35.71
CA MET A 112 -6.16 -22.99 -34.85
C MET A 112 -7.27 -21.94 -34.82
N VAL A 113 -8.48 -22.34 -35.18
CA VAL A 113 -9.63 -21.42 -35.32
C VAL A 113 -10.93 -22.03 -34.83
N LEU A 114 -11.83 -21.19 -34.32
CA LEU A 114 -13.17 -21.60 -33.96
C LEU A 114 -14.01 -21.83 -35.23
N PRO A 115 -14.65 -23.00 -35.39
CA PRO A 115 -15.49 -23.25 -36.56
C PRO A 115 -16.68 -22.26 -36.67
N SER A 116 -17.23 -21.80 -35.54
CA SER A 116 -18.24 -20.73 -35.53
C SER A 116 -17.75 -19.39 -36.07
N SER A 117 -16.45 -19.10 -36.01
CA SER A 117 -15.86 -17.88 -36.57
C SER A 117 -15.67 -18.00 -38.08
N LEU A 118 -15.19 -19.16 -38.55
CA LEU A 118 -15.12 -19.43 -39.99
C LEU A 118 -16.50 -19.33 -40.64
N LYS A 119 -17.54 -19.93 -40.04
CA LYS A 119 -18.92 -19.83 -40.53
C LYS A 119 -19.45 -18.38 -40.62
N ARG A 120 -18.92 -17.46 -39.80
CA ARG A 120 -19.24 -16.02 -39.83
C ARG A 120 -18.42 -15.23 -40.85
N GLY A 121 -17.61 -15.88 -41.69
CA GLY A 121 -16.80 -15.25 -42.73
C GLY A 121 -15.38 -14.86 -42.31
N SER A 122 -14.91 -15.28 -41.12
CA SER A 122 -13.51 -15.05 -40.74
C SER A 122 -12.58 -15.93 -41.59
N GLY A 123 -11.70 -15.30 -42.36
CA GLY A 123 -10.74 -15.98 -43.24
C GLY A 123 -9.39 -16.26 -42.58
N CYS A 124 -8.36 -16.44 -43.41
CA CYS A 124 -7.01 -16.70 -42.93
C CYS A 124 -6.44 -15.47 -42.18
N PRO A 125 -5.95 -15.63 -40.92
CA PRO A 125 -5.35 -14.52 -40.18
C PRO A 125 -4.07 -14.01 -40.85
N ARG A 126 -3.36 -14.83 -41.62
CA ARG A 126 -2.18 -14.41 -42.41
C ARG A 126 -2.56 -13.43 -43.51
N CYS A 127 -3.67 -13.69 -44.22
CA CYS A 127 -4.22 -12.77 -45.23
C CYS A 127 -4.87 -11.54 -44.59
N ALA A 128 -5.32 -11.62 -43.33
CA ALA A 128 -6.02 -10.54 -42.64
C ALA A 128 -5.11 -9.62 -41.80
N HIS A 129 -3.90 -10.04 -41.40
CA HIS A 129 -3.04 -9.29 -40.47
C HIS A 129 -1.95 -8.42 -41.12
N THR A 130 -1.65 -8.57 -42.41
CA THR A 130 -0.69 -7.70 -43.11
C THR A 130 -1.33 -6.46 -43.71
N GLY A 131 -2.66 -6.45 -43.87
CA GLY A 131 -3.38 -5.36 -44.54
C GLY A 131 -3.14 -5.27 -46.06
N THR A 132 -2.18 -6.04 -46.60
CA THR A 132 -1.87 -6.14 -48.04
C THR A 132 -1.62 -7.60 -48.43
N SER A 133 -2.05 -8.02 -49.62
CA SER A 133 -1.85 -9.39 -50.10
C SER A 133 -0.41 -9.66 -50.57
N PHE A 134 -0.03 -10.93 -50.74
CA PHE A 134 1.27 -11.30 -51.32
C PHE A 134 1.49 -10.71 -52.72
N VAL A 135 0.45 -10.73 -53.55
CA VAL A 135 0.51 -10.26 -54.93
C VAL A 135 0.53 -8.73 -54.98
N GLU A 136 -0.21 -8.06 -54.10
CA GLU A 136 -0.15 -6.61 -53.91
C GLU A 136 1.26 -6.14 -53.51
N GLN A 137 1.93 -6.89 -52.61
CA GLN A 137 3.32 -6.64 -52.24
C GLN A 137 4.30 -6.85 -53.42
N ILE A 138 4.05 -7.82 -54.30
CA ILE A 138 4.84 -7.97 -55.54
C ILE A 138 4.69 -6.71 -56.40
N PHE A 139 3.45 -6.30 -56.71
CA PHE A 139 3.22 -5.13 -57.55
C PHE A 139 3.83 -3.86 -56.95
N PHE A 140 3.66 -3.63 -55.64
CA PHE A 140 4.21 -2.46 -54.97
C PHE A 140 5.74 -2.42 -55.00
N LEU A 141 6.40 -3.49 -54.55
CA LEU A 141 7.87 -3.55 -54.49
C LEU A 141 8.49 -3.47 -55.90
N SER A 142 7.87 -4.14 -56.87
CA SER A 142 8.31 -4.05 -58.27
C SER A 142 8.16 -2.64 -58.84
N LEU A 143 7.01 -1.99 -58.67
CA LEU A 143 6.79 -0.64 -59.19
C LEU A 143 7.65 0.40 -58.47
N MET A 144 7.93 0.22 -57.17
CA MET A 144 8.86 1.06 -56.42
C MET A 144 10.29 0.98 -56.99
N GLN A 145 10.72 -0.20 -57.43
CA GLN A 145 12.04 -0.38 -58.05
C GLN A 145 12.11 0.07 -59.52
N ILE A 146 10.98 0.05 -60.24
CA ILE A 146 10.90 0.41 -61.67
C ILE A 146 10.61 1.90 -61.89
N CYS A 147 9.69 2.50 -61.12
CA CYS A 147 9.02 3.75 -61.51
C CYS A 147 9.41 4.98 -60.68
N ASP A 148 9.40 4.89 -59.33
CA ASP A 148 9.50 6.06 -58.44
C ASP A 148 9.81 5.65 -56.98
N GLU A 149 10.71 6.37 -56.32
CA GLU A 149 10.99 6.21 -54.87
C GLU A 149 9.85 6.77 -53.98
N ASN A 150 8.94 7.58 -54.53
CA ASN A 150 7.83 8.21 -53.79
C ASN A 150 6.49 7.48 -53.96
N LEU A 151 6.51 6.21 -54.35
CA LEU A 151 5.30 5.38 -54.45
C LEU A 151 4.63 5.24 -53.08
N LEU A 152 3.34 5.53 -53.00
CA LEU A 152 2.55 5.40 -51.78
C LEU A 152 1.75 4.10 -51.82
N SER A 153 1.83 3.32 -50.75
CA SER A 153 0.95 2.16 -50.54
C SER A 153 -0.21 2.55 -49.62
N ARG A 154 -1.42 2.13 -49.96
CA ARG A 154 -2.65 2.34 -49.18
C ARG A 154 -2.96 3.80 -48.89
N ASP A 155 -2.75 4.66 -49.87
CA ASP A 155 -3.06 6.08 -49.72
C ASP A 155 -4.56 6.27 -49.57
N ARG A 156 -4.98 7.01 -48.54
CA ARG A 156 -6.38 7.39 -48.32
C ARG A 156 -6.63 8.87 -48.55
N THR A 157 -5.59 9.63 -48.86
CA THR A 157 -5.63 11.10 -48.85
C THR A 157 -5.89 11.69 -50.23
N ALA A 158 -5.50 11.01 -51.31
CA ALA A 158 -5.66 11.54 -52.67
C ALA A 158 -7.14 11.67 -53.09
N ILE A 159 -7.99 10.73 -52.66
CA ILE A 159 -9.40 10.63 -53.07
C ILE A 159 -10.38 10.38 -51.90
N ASP A 160 -9.93 10.50 -50.66
CA ASP A 160 -10.71 10.16 -49.45
C ASP A 160 -11.27 8.72 -49.45
N LEU A 161 -10.62 7.83 -50.20
CA LEU A 161 -10.82 6.39 -50.29
C LEU A 161 -9.43 5.73 -50.41
N GLU A 162 -9.28 4.50 -49.94
CA GLU A 162 -8.02 3.76 -50.01
C GLU A 162 -7.68 3.39 -51.46
N LEU A 163 -6.45 3.71 -51.88
CA LEU A 163 -5.77 3.29 -53.10
C LEU A 163 -4.62 2.35 -52.75
N ASP A 164 -4.62 1.11 -53.25
CA ASP A 164 -3.62 0.10 -52.86
C ASP A 164 -2.19 0.55 -53.20
N ILE A 165 -1.99 1.08 -54.41
CA ILE A 165 -0.74 1.68 -54.89
C ILE A 165 -1.05 2.99 -55.59
N TYR A 166 -0.40 4.09 -55.22
CA TYR A 166 -0.59 5.41 -55.81
C TYR A 166 0.74 6.10 -56.07
N SER A 167 0.90 6.66 -57.28
CA SER A 167 2.01 7.55 -57.63
C SER A 167 1.52 9.00 -57.69
N PRO A 168 1.86 9.85 -56.70
CA PRO A 168 1.49 11.26 -56.70
C PRO A 168 2.11 12.06 -57.85
N SER A 169 3.33 11.69 -58.23
CA SER A 169 4.16 12.35 -59.24
C SER A 169 3.62 12.11 -60.66
N GLN A 170 3.26 10.86 -60.96
CA GLN A 170 2.81 10.43 -62.29
C GLN A 170 1.28 10.32 -62.40
N LYS A 171 0.53 10.59 -61.31
CA LYS A 171 -0.93 10.64 -61.26
C LYS A 171 -1.62 9.36 -61.76
N TRP A 172 -1.15 8.22 -61.28
CA TRP A 172 -1.82 6.93 -61.50
C TRP A 172 -1.96 6.14 -60.20
N ALA A 173 -2.92 5.23 -60.17
CA ALA A 173 -3.17 4.31 -59.07
C ALA A 173 -3.46 2.90 -59.60
N VAL A 174 -3.08 1.90 -58.82
CA VAL A 174 -3.32 0.48 -59.11
C VAL A 174 -4.03 -0.15 -57.92
N GLU A 175 -5.11 -0.87 -58.20
CA GLU A 175 -5.87 -1.67 -57.24
C GLU A 175 -5.71 -3.14 -57.58
N TYR A 176 -5.43 -3.98 -56.58
CA TYR A 176 -5.38 -5.42 -56.75
C TYR A 176 -6.35 -6.12 -55.81
N GLY A 177 -7.23 -6.96 -56.37
CA GLY A 177 -8.23 -7.68 -55.58
C GLY A 177 -8.52 -9.09 -56.10
N ALA A 178 -8.96 -9.98 -55.22
CA ALA A 178 -9.45 -11.30 -55.63
C ALA A 178 -10.97 -11.26 -55.86
N TRP A 179 -11.43 -11.61 -57.07
CA TRP A 179 -12.82 -11.44 -57.53
C TRP A 179 -13.92 -11.96 -56.58
N PRO A 180 -13.77 -13.11 -55.89
CA PRO A 180 -14.77 -13.59 -54.92
C PRO A 180 -15.10 -12.58 -53.80
N TRP A 181 -14.20 -11.65 -53.49
CA TRP A 181 -14.38 -10.62 -52.45
C TRP A 181 -14.88 -9.26 -53.00
N HIS A 182 -14.95 -9.14 -54.34
CA HIS A 182 -15.34 -7.91 -55.05
C HIS A 182 -16.66 -8.06 -55.82
N LYS A 183 -17.15 -9.28 -56.08
CA LYS A 183 -18.38 -9.57 -56.85
C LYS A 183 -19.64 -8.77 -56.44
N ASN A 184 -19.73 -8.32 -55.18
CA ASN A 184 -20.88 -7.58 -54.62
C ASN A 184 -20.57 -6.10 -54.26
N LYS A 185 -19.44 -5.52 -54.71
CA LYS A 185 -18.98 -4.18 -54.29
C LYS A 185 -19.07 -3.08 -55.37
N THR A 186 -20.01 -3.23 -56.30
CA THR A 186 -20.16 -2.36 -57.48
C THR A 186 -20.26 -0.86 -57.18
N GLU A 187 -20.95 -0.44 -56.12
CA GLU A 187 -21.11 1.00 -55.81
C GLU A 187 -19.80 1.68 -55.36
N LYS A 188 -18.95 0.97 -54.60
CA LYS A 188 -17.68 1.53 -54.11
C LYS A 188 -16.63 1.62 -55.20
N ASP A 189 -16.59 0.63 -56.08
CA ASP A 189 -15.65 0.61 -57.21
C ASP A 189 -16.02 1.72 -58.21
N ILE A 190 -17.32 1.91 -58.48
CA ILE A 190 -17.84 3.06 -59.27
C ILE A 190 -17.46 4.40 -58.63
N GLU A 191 -17.57 4.54 -57.31
CA GLU A 191 -17.21 5.76 -56.60
C GLU A 191 -15.70 6.03 -56.65
N LYS A 192 -14.85 5.00 -56.49
CA LYS A 192 -13.39 5.12 -56.64
C LYS A 192 -13.02 5.65 -58.03
N ILE A 193 -13.60 5.07 -59.09
CA ILE A 193 -13.37 5.51 -60.48
C ILE A 193 -13.76 6.99 -60.64
N LYS A 194 -14.94 7.39 -60.14
CA LYS A 194 -15.40 8.78 -60.21
C LYS A 194 -14.42 9.75 -59.53
N ARG A 195 -13.93 9.41 -58.33
CA ARG A 195 -13.02 10.28 -57.58
C ARG A 195 -11.62 10.34 -58.18
N CYS A 196 -11.10 9.23 -58.68
CA CYS A 196 -9.85 9.20 -59.43
C CYS A 196 -9.94 10.11 -60.66
N ASN A 197 -11.00 10.00 -61.46
CA ASN A 197 -11.22 10.85 -62.64
C ASN A 197 -11.32 12.34 -62.26
N ALA A 198 -12.04 12.68 -61.18
CA ALA A 198 -12.16 14.06 -60.70
C ALA A 198 -10.81 14.68 -60.27
N LYS A 199 -9.84 13.85 -59.89
CA LYS A 199 -8.48 14.26 -59.51
C LYS A 199 -7.45 14.05 -60.62
N ASN A 200 -7.89 13.69 -61.83
CA ASN A 200 -7.05 13.33 -62.97
C ASN A 200 -6.03 12.22 -62.64
N ILE A 201 -6.47 11.22 -61.88
CA ILE A 201 -5.69 10.03 -61.52
C ILE A 201 -6.12 8.87 -62.41
N LYS A 202 -5.19 8.28 -63.17
CA LYS A 202 -5.44 7.08 -63.96
C LYS A 202 -5.51 5.84 -63.05
N LEU A 203 -6.67 5.23 -62.91
CA LEU A 203 -6.88 4.03 -62.09
C LEU A 203 -6.85 2.76 -62.96
N ILE A 204 -6.05 1.76 -62.58
CA ILE A 204 -6.04 0.41 -63.15
C ILE A 204 -6.42 -0.60 -62.05
N GLU A 205 -7.49 -1.36 -62.27
CA GLU A 205 -7.97 -2.40 -61.36
C GLU A 205 -7.62 -3.79 -61.91
N ILE A 206 -6.94 -4.60 -61.10
CA ILE A 206 -6.48 -5.94 -61.46
C ILE A 206 -7.17 -6.96 -60.55
N PHE A 207 -7.95 -7.85 -61.16
CA PHE A 207 -8.68 -8.91 -60.46
C PHE A 207 -8.21 -10.30 -60.88
N ASP A 208 -7.99 -11.16 -59.88
CA ASP A 208 -7.66 -12.57 -60.07
C ASP A 208 -8.80 -13.50 -59.61
N ALA A 209 -8.71 -14.79 -59.92
CA ALA A 209 -9.73 -15.80 -59.60
C ALA A 209 -11.15 -15.43 -60.10
N CYS A 210 -11.23 -14.78 -61.27
CA CYS A 210 -12.48 -14.41 -61.94
C CYS A 210 -13.15 -15.60 -62.63
N GLU A 211 -14.42 -15.45 -63.00
CA GLU A 211 -15.17 -16.46 -63.77
C GLU A 211 -14.70 -16.55 -65.22
N LYS A 212 -14.22 -15.43 -65.79
CA LYS A 212 -13.71 -15.32 -67.16
C LYS A 212 -12.61 -14.28 -67.23
N ASP A 213 -11.72 -14.43 -68.20
CA ASP A 213 -10.72 -13.41 -68.52
C ASP A 213 -11.40 -12.27 -69.28
N GLU A 214 -11.12 -11.03 -68.88
CA GLU A 214 -11.69 -9.83 -69.50
C GLU A 214 -10.71 -8.67 -69.35
N GLN A 215 -10.39 -7.99 -70.44
CA GLN A 215 -9.39 -6.93 -70.45
C GLN A 215 -10.00 -5.68 -71.06
N THR A 216 -10.17 -4.64 -70.24
CA THR A 216 -10.57 -3.30 -70.67
C THR A 216 -9.43 -2.32 -70.41
N ASN A 217 -9.59 -1.05 -70.80
CA ASN A 217 -8.55 -0.04 -70.60
C ASN A 217 -8.14 0.14 -69.12
N ASN A 218 -9.09 0.02 -68.19
CA ASN A 218 -8.87 0.31 -66.77
C ASN A 218 -9.17 -0.88 -65.84
N VAL A 219 -9.74 -1.99 -66.34
CA VAL A 219 -10.09 -3.16 -65.53
C VAL A 219 -9.61 -4.44 -66.19
N TRP A 220 -8.79 -5.21 -65.49
CA TRP A 220 -8.16 -6.44 -65.97
C TRP A 220 -8.55 -7.62 -65.09
N LYS A 221 -9.26 -8.59 -65.66
CA LYS A 221 -9.75 -9.79 -64.97
C LYS A 221 -9.04 -11.02 -65.50
N TYR A 222 -8.62 -11.87 -64.56
CA TYR A 222 -7.94 -13.13 -64.81
C TYR A 222 -8.61 -14.25 -64.03
N THR A 223 -8.81 -15.38 -64.68
CA THR A 223 -9.31 -16.64 -64.12
C THR A 223 -8.26 -17.32 -63.24
N ALA A 224 -6.98 -17.15 -63.59
CA ALA A 224 -5.86 -17.62 -62.81
C ALA A 224 -5.84 -16.99 -61.40
N ASN A 225 -5.39 -17.75 -60.41
CA ASN A 225 -5.18 -17.26 -59.05
C ASN A 225 -3.70 -16.89 -58.87
N PHE A 226 -3.40 -15.60 -58.77
CA PHE A 226 -2.04 -15.08 -58.76
C PHE A 226 -1.26 -15.44 -57.49
N GLY A 227 -1.96 -15.81 -56.41
CA GLY A 227 -1.35 -16.29 -55.18
C GLY A 227 -0.69 -17.67 -55.30
N ARG A 228 -0.95 -18.44 -56.37
CA ARG A 228 -0.39 -19.78 -56.57
C ARG A 228 1.01 -19.75 -57.17
N LYS A 229 1.88 -20.66 -56.73
CA LYS A 229 3.31 -20.69 -57.13
C LYS A 229 3.48 -20.91 -58.64
N GLU A 230 2.63 -21.74 -59.23
CA GLU A 230 2.61 -22.02 -60.67
C GLU A 230 2.27 -20.79 -61.52
N ASN A 231 1.57 -19.79 -60.95
CA ASN A 231 1.11 -18.60 -61.67
C ASN A 231 2.03 -17.38 -61.50
N ILE A 232 3.18 -17.52 -60.83
CA ILE A 232 4.11 -16.40 -60.60
C ILE A 232 4.69 -15.86 -61.92
N GLY A 233 4.88 -16.72 -62.92
CA GLY A 233 5.26 -16.29 -64.27
C GLY A 233 4.20 -15.35 -64.87
N LEU A 234 2.93 -15.72 -64.75
CA LEU A 234 1.82 -14.87 -65.20
C LEU A 234 1.76 -13.54 -64.45
N VAL A 235 2.05 -13.52 -63.15
CA VAL A 235 2.13 -12.25 -62.38
C VAL A 235 3.21 -11.33 -62.96
N LYS A 236 4.34 -11.88 -63.39
CA LYS A 236 5.40 -11.11 -64.08
C LYS A 236 4.89 -10.54 -65.41
N ASP A 237 4.20 -11.34 -66.21
CA ASP A 237 3.64 -10.89 -67.49
C ASP A 237 2.62 -9.76 -67.31
N VAL A 238 1.78 -9.86 -66.27
CA VAL A 238 0.83 -8.80 -65.89
C VAL A 238 1.55 -7.54 -65.42
N LEU A 239 2.65 -7.68 -64.68
CA LEU A 239 3.47 -6.55 -64.25
C LEU A 239 4.14 -5.84 -65.44
N ILE A 240 4.63 -6.58 -66.44
CA ILE A 240 5.17 -6.00 -67.68
C ILE A 240 4.09 -5.20 -68.40
N LYS A 241 2.92 -5.81 -68.60
CA LYS A 241 1.75 -5.13 -69.18
C LYS A 241 1.32 -3.90 -68.38
N LEU A 242 1.43 -3.96 -67.05
CA LEU A 242 1.15 -2.83 -66.16
C LEU A 242 2.14 -1.69 -66.40
N CYS A 243 3.43 -1.97 -66.48
CA CYS A 243 4.45 -0.96 -66.77
C CYS A 243 4.17 -0.27 -68.11
N ASP A 244 3.85 -1.03 -69.16
CA ASP A 244 3.48 -0.48 -70.48
C ASP A 244 2.24 0.42 -70.40
N ALA A 245 1.20 -0.01 -69.67
CA ALA A 245 -0.02 0.77 -69.47
C ALA A 245 0.21 2.05 -68.66
N LEU A 246 1.20 2.07 -67.79
CA LEU A 246 1.63 3.25 -67.01
C LEU A 246 2.61 4.14 -67.77
N GLY A 247 3.09 3.71 -68.94
CA GLY A 247 4.08 4.44 -69.74
C GLY A 247 5.50 4.35 -69.17
N VAL A 248 5.81 3.28 -68.44
CA VAL A 248 7.12 3.05 -67.82
C VAL A 248 7.77 1.81 -68.41
N THR A 249 9.06 1.87 -68.72
CA THR A 249 9.81 0.72 -69.23
C THR A 249 10.13 -0.28 -68.12
N TYR A 250 9.66 -1.52 -68.27
CA TYR A 250 10.01 -2.60 -67.35
C TYR A 250 11.52 -2.92 -67.39
N SER A 251 12.19 -2.93 -66.23
CA SER A 251 13.65 -3.02 -66.13
C SER A 251 14.18 -4.13 -65.21
N LEU A 252 13.32 -4.91 -64.55
CA LEU A 252 13.75 -5.92 -63.57
C LEU A 252 14.27 -7.19 -64.24
N SER A 253 15.45 -7.66 -63.81
CA SER A 253 15.95 -8.98 -64.20
C SER A 253 15.13 -10.11 -63.55
N ASP A 254 15.24 -11.34 -64.07
CA ASP A 254 14.62 -12.52 -63.44
C ASP A 254 15.06 -12.72 -61.99
N LYS A 255 16.32 -12.39 -61.70
CA LYS A 255 16.88 -12.47 -60.35
C LYS A 255 16.26 -11.42 -59.44
N ASP A 256 16.09 -10.19 -59.91
CA ASP A 256 15.49 -9.10 -59.13
C ASP A 256 14.02 -9.39 -58.85
N PHE A 257 13.27 -9.83 -59.86
CA PHE A 257 11.88 -10.24 -59.69
C PHE A 257 11.73 -11.41 -58.72
N TYR A 258 12.64 -12.40 -58.78
CA TYR A 258 12.65 -13.50 -57.80
C TYR A 258 12.91 -13.00 -56.38
N ASN A 259 13.88 -12.10 -56.19
CA ASN A 259 14.17 -11.49 -54.89
C ASN A 259 12.97 -10.70 -54.35
N ILE A 260 12.30 -9.92 -55.21
CA ILE A 260 11.07 -9.22 -54.87
C ILE A 260 9.97 -10.22 -54.47
N CYS A 261 9.84 -11.35 -55.16
CA CYS A 261 8.88 -12.38 -54.76
C CYS A 261 9.19 -12.95 -53.36
N GLU A 262 10.46 -13.18 -53.04
CA GLU A 262 10.87 -13.62 -51.70
C GLU A 262 10.62 -12.55 -50.62
N GLU A 263 10.87 -11.28 -50.96
CA GLU A 263 10.58 -10.13 -50.09
C GLU A 263 9.07 -9.93 -49.90
N ALA A 264 8.27 -10.03 -50.95
CA ALA A 264 6.81 -9.95 -50.90
C ALA A 264 6.23 -11.11 -50.08
N ARG A 265 6.74 -12.35 -50.23
CA ARG A 265 6.38 -13.49 -49.37
C ARG A 265 6.66 -13.17 -47.91
N THR A 266 7.79 -12.52 -47.67
CA THR A 266 8.25 -12.07 -46.37
C THR A 266 7.33 -11.02 -45.77
N ASN A 267 7.00 -9.97 -46.51
CA ASN A 267 6.17 -8.86 -46.07
C ASN A 267 4.69 -9.27 -45.90
N ALA A 268 4.22 -10.23 -46.70
CA ALA A 268 2.87 -10.78 -46.62
C ALA A 268 2.70 -11.92 -45.59
N SER A 269 3.71 -12.23 -44.78
CA SER A 269 3.57 -13.17 -43.66
C SER A 269 3.39 -12.46 -42.33
N THR A 270 2.52 -13.00 -41.47
CA THR A 270 2.47 -12.60 -40.06
C THR A 270 3.83 -12.85 -39.43
N LEU A 271 4.40 -11.83 -38.78
CA LEU A 271 5.62 -12.01 -38.00
C LEU A 271 5.33 -13.00 -36.87
N THR A 272 6.04 -14.13 -36.83
CA THR A 272 5.93 -15.12 -35.76
C THR A 272 7.06 -14.91 -34.75
N LYS A 273 6.99 -15.59 -33.60
CA LYS A 273 8.10 -15.60 -32.62
C LYS A 273 9.41 -16.06 -33.25
N ASP A 274 9.36 -17.15 -34.01
CA ASP A 274 10.55 -17.76 -34.62
C ASP A 274 11.15 -16.82 -35.68
N ARG A 275 10.29 -16.20 -36.48
CA ARG A 275 10.71 -15.20 -37.47
C ARG A 275 11.26 -13.92 -36.85
N LEU A 276 10.68 -13.46 -35.74
CA LEU A 276 11.24 -12.33 -34.99
C LEU A 276 12.64 -12.69 -34.45
N ASN A 277 12.86 -13.93 -34.00
CA ASN A 277 14.19 -14.41 -33.64
C ASN A 277 15.15 -14.43 -34.84
N GLU A 278 14.73 -14.92 -36.00
CA GLU A 278 15.54 -14.87 -37.24
C GLU A 278 15.94 -13.44 -37.62
N MET A 279 15.02 -12.47 -37.50
CA MET A 279 15.32 -11.05 -37.76
C MET A 279 16.33 -10.47 -36.77
N ILE A 280 16.25 -10.89 -35.51
CA ILE A 280 17.18 -10.48 -34.44
C ILE A 280 18.57 -11.09 -34.69
N GLU A 281 18.63 -12.36 -35.10
CA GLU A 281 19.85 -13.08 -35.47
C GLU A 281 20.53 -12.46 -36.70
N ARG A 282 19.77 -12.14 -37.76
CA ARG A 282 20.31 -11.47 -38.96
C ARG A 282 20.93 -10.10 -38.68
N ARG A 283 20.52 -9.43 -37.59
CA ARG A 283 21.06 -8.13 -37.16
C ARG A 283 22.16 -8.25 -36.11
N ASP A 284 22.61 -9.46 -35.81
CA ASP A 284 23.60 -9.78 -34.77
C ASP A 284 23.25 -9.16 -33.40
N ILE A 285 21.95 -9.12 -33.08
CA ILE A 285 21.46 -8.61 -31.81
C ILE A 285 21.45 -9.79 -30.83
N PRO A 286 22.20 -9.74 -29.70
CA PRO A 286 22.38 -10.90 -28.82
C PRO A 286 21.20 -11.06 -27.83
N VAL A 287 20.02 -11.28 -28.39
CA VAL A 287 18.73 -11.38 -27.71
C VAL A 287 17.93 -12.55 -28.30
N LYS A 288 17.18 -13.26 -27.47
CA LYS A 288 16.24 -14.31 -27.89
C LYS A 288 14.86 -14.06 -27.30
N ILE A 289 13.82 -14.07 -28.12
CA ILE A 289 12.42 -13.97 -27.71
C ILE A 289 11.94 -15.32 -27.17
N LEU A 290 11.30 -15.30 -26.00
CA LEU A 290 10.85 -16.49 -25.29
C LEU A 290 9.34 -16.72 -25.41
N THR A 291 8.54 -15.66 -25.34
CA THR A 291 7.07 -15.74 -25.41
C THR A 291 6.57 -15.58 -26.83
N ASP A 292 5.35 -16.05 -27.09
CA ASP A 292 4.72 -15.87 -28.39
C ASP A 292 4.57 -14.38 -28.73
N TYR A 293 4.82 -14.09 -30.00
CA TYR A 293 4.72 -12.75 -30.56
C TYR A 293 3.30 -12.49 -31.02
N LYS A 294 2.80 -11.28 -30.74
CA LYS A 294 1.50 -10.81 -31.20
C LYS A 294 1.65 -9.69 -32.22
N ASP A 295 2.34 -8.61 -31.85
CA ASP A 295 2.58 -7.43 -32.68
C ASP A 295 3.85 -6.68 -32.21
N MET A 296 4.23 -5.62 -32.93
CA MET A 296 5.47 -4.85 -32.69
C MET A 296 5.44 -3.94 -31.46
N LEU A 297 4.26 -3.71 -30.86
CA LEU A 297 4.04 -2.77 -29.76
C LEU A 297 3.70 -3.48 -28.43
N THR A 298 3.21 -4.71 -28.52
CA THR A 298 2.94 -5.58 -27.38
C THR A 298 4.26 -6.13 -26.83
N LYS A 299 4.43 -6.03 -25.51
CA LYS A 299 5.63 -6.53 -24.84
C LYS A 299 5.75 -8.05 -24.99
N VAL A 300 6.97 -8.49 -25.26
CA VAL A 300 7.38 -9.89 -25.26
C VAL A 300 8.47 -10.11 -24.22
N ARG A 301 8.56 -11.32 -23.68
CA ARG A 301 9.66 -11.75 -22.82
C ARG A 301 10.88 -12.05 -23.68
N ALA A 302 11.98 -11.37 -23.43
CA ALA A 302 13.25 -11.60 -24.11
C ALA A 302 14.34 -12.05 -23.13
N LYS A 303 15.33 -12.80 -23.64
CA LYS A 303 16.52 -13.28 -22.94
C LYS A 303 17.77 -12.72 -23.60
N CYS A 304 18.70 -12.20 -22.80
CA CYS A 304 19.98 -11.71 -23.28
C CYS A 304 20.91 -12.90 -23.44
N LEU A 305 21.52 -13.06 -24.62
CA LEU A 305 22.48 -14.13 -24.88
C LEU A 305 23.85 -13.84 -24.24
N ILE A 306 24.15 -12.58 -23.90
CA ILE A 306 25.40 -12.19 -23.22
C ILE A 306 25.35 -12.51 -21.73
N CYS A 307 24.32 -12.03 -21.01
CA CYS A 307 24.28 -12.09 -19.54
C CYS A 307 23.18 -13.00 -18.96
N GLY A 308 22.39 -13.64 -19.83
CA GLY A 308 21.28 -14.52 -19.42
C GLY A 308 20.06 -13.81 -18.83
N HIS A 309 20.06 -12.47 -18.74
CA HIS A 309 18.96 -11.71 -18.15
C HIS A 309 17.68 -11.81 -18.98
N ASN A 310 16.56 -12.04 -18.31
CA ASN A 310 15.22 -12.04 -18.91
C ASN A 310 14.48 -10.74 -18.57
N TRP A 311 13.87 -10.08 -19.54
CA TRP A 311 13.07 -8.86 -19.34
C TRP A 311 11.93 -8.75 -20.35
N ASP A 312 10.92 -7.95 -20.00
CA ASP A 312 9.81 -7.64 -20.90
C ASP A 312 10.15 -6.41 -21.75
N VAL A 313 9.96 -6.52 -23.06
CA VAL A 313 10.38 -5.50 -24.03
C VAL A 313 9.50 -5.48 -25.26
N ILE A 314 9.40 -4.31 -25.87
CA ILE A 314 8.69 -4.10 -27.12
C ILE A 314 9.59 -4.57 -28.28
N PRO A 315 9.15 -5.48 -29.17
CA PRO A 315 9.94 -5.99 -30.29
C PRO A 315 10.58 -4.89 -31.16
N ALA A 316 9.83 -3.82 -31.46
CA ALA A 316 10.35 -2.69 -32.25
C ALA A 316 11.59 -2.03 -31.61
N SER A 317 11.69 -2.02 -30.28
CA SER A 317 12.87 -1.46 -29.58
C SER A 317 14.10 -2.35 -29.75
N ILE A 318 13.95 -3.67 -29.73
CA ILE A 318 15.06 -4.59 -29.98
C ILE A 318 15.60 -4.35 -31.40
N LEU A 319 14.71 -4.31 -32.40
CA LEU A 319 15.10 -4.12 -33.81
C LEU A 319 15.75 -2.77 -34.09
N ARG A 320 15.45 -1.72 -33.29
CA ARG A 320 16.14 -0.41 -33.33
C ARG A 320 17.53 -0.43 -32.68
N GLY A 321 17.99 -1.56 -32.15
CA GLY A 321 19.29 -1.71 -31.51
C GLY A 321 19.31 -1.49 -30.00
N LEU A 322 18.15 -1.34 -29.34
CA LEU A 322 18.07 -1.30 -27.88
C LEU A 322 18.22 -2.72 -27.31
N GLY A 323 19.42 -3.04 -26.86
CA GLY A 323 19.75 -4.35 -26.27
C GLY A 323 19.35 -4.50 -24.79
N CYS A 324 20.02 -5.44 -24.12
CA CYS A 324 19.71 -5.78 -22.73
C CYS A 324 19.96 -4.59 -21.76
N PRO A 325 18.97 -4.20 -20.94
CA PRO A 325 19.12 -3.11 -19.99
C PRO A 325 20.17 -3.39 -18.92
N LYS A 326 20.28 -4.64 -18.45
CA LYS A 326 21.31 -5.05 -17.48
C LYS A 326 22.72 -4.89 -18.03
N CYS A 327 22.96 -5.31 -19.28
CA CYS A 327 24.24 -5.10 -19.96
C CYS A 327 24.53 -3.61 -20.18
N ALA A 328 23.52 -2.81 -20.55
CA ALA A 328 23.68 -1.37 -20.74
C ALA A 328 24.07 -0.65 -19.43
N ILE A 329 23.45 -1.03 -18.31
CA ILE A 329 23.80 -0.50 -16.97
C ILE A 329 25.23 -0.90 -16.61
N LYS A 330 25.64 -2.17 -16.83
CA LYS A 330 26.99 -2.63 -16.56
C LYS A 330 28.04 -1.83 -17.35
N ARG A 331 27.87 -1.69 -18.67
CA ARG A 331 28.76 -0.88 -19.52
C ARG A 331 28.82 0.58 -19.08
N ARG A 332 27.67 1.18 -18.72
CA ARG A 332 27.62 2.55 -18.22
C ARG A 332 28.38 2.69 -16.90
N SER A 333 28.20 1.74 -15.98
CA SER A 333 28.90 1.72 -14.70
C SER A 333 30.40 1.55 -14.87
N GLU A 334 30.85 0.72 -15.82
CA GLU A 334 32.27 0.55 -16.14
C GLU A 334 32.85 1.82 -16.74
N LYS A 335 32.14 2.47 -17.67
CA LYS A 335 32.56 3.75 -18.27
C LYS A 335 32.59 4.91 -17.26
N GLN A 336 31.72 4.90 -16.25
CA GLN A 336 31.68 5.90 -15.18
C GLN A 336 32.61 5.60 -14.00
N ARG A 337 33.22 4.41 -13.97
CA ARG A 337 34.14 4.03 -12.90
C ARG A 337 35.41 4.85 -13.04
N LYS A 338 35.70 5.65 -12.02
CA LYS A 338 36.94 6.44 -11.95
C LYS A 338 38.16 5.51 -11.97
N SER A 339 39.30 5.99 -12.45
CA SER A 339 40.55 5.27 -12.22
C SER A 339 41.00 5.43 -10.76
N HIS A 340 41.87 4.52 -10.28
CA HIS A 340 42.46 4.65 -8.94
C HIS A 340 43.20 5.99 -8.78
N GLU A 341 43.95 6.41 -9.80
CA GLU A 341 44.65 7.69 -9.81
C GLU A 341 43.72 8.91 -9.77
N GLN A 342 42.60 8.87 -10.51
CA GLN A 342 41.60 9.94 -10.47
C GLN A 342 41.00 10.08 -9.07
N LEU A 343 40.73 8.95 -8.39
CA LEU A 343 40.28 8.97 -7.00
C LEU A 343 41.32 9.62 -6.06
N LEU A 344 42.60 9.26 -6.19
CA LEU A 344 43.65 9.81 -5.34
C LEU A 344 43.79 11.32 -5.50
N ARG A 345 43.73 11.84 -6.74
CA ARG A 345 43.76 13.29 -7.01
C ARG A 345 42.61 14.03 -6.34
N GLU A 346 41.38 13.55 -6.51
CA GLU A 346 40.22 14.18 -5.87
C GLU A 346 40.22 14.05 -4.33
N LEU A 347 40.79 12.96 -3.81
CA LEU A 347 40.90 12.74 -2.37
C LEU A 347 41.88 13.72 -1.74
N GLU A 348 43.01 14.02 -2.39
CA GLU A 348 43.98 15.00 -1.91
C GLU A 348 43.37 16.41 -1.88
N GLU A 349 42.55 16.77 -2.86
CA GLU A 349 41.86 18.06 -2.91
C GLU A 349 40.78 18.19 -1.81
N LYS A 350 39.92 17.18 -1.67
CA LYS A 350 38.73 17.28 -0.80
C LYS A 350 38.96 16.81 0.63
N ASN A 351 39.90 15.90 0.85
CA ASN A 351 40.14 15.29 2.14
C ASN A 351 41.63 14.90 2.31
N PRO A 352 42.56 15.88 2.30
CA PRO A 352 44.01 15.66 2.27
C PRO A 352 44.53 14.86 3.48
N ASN A 353 43.76 14.82 4.56
CA ASN A 353 44.11 14.11 5.79
C ASN A 353 43.78 12.62 5.75
N ILE A 354 43.46 12.03 4.59
CA ILE A 354 43.16 10.61 4.44
C ILE A 354 44.17 9.93 3.52
N LYS A 355 44.63 8.73 3.90
CA LYS A 355 45.45 7.83 3.09
C LYS A 355 44.67 6.55 2.83
N LEU A 356 44.59 6.09 1.57
CA LEU A 356 44.01 4.79 1.24
C LEU A 356 45.04 3.67 1.48
N LEU A 357 44.58 2.52 1.96
CA LEU A 357 45.40 1.33 2.26
C LEU A 357 44.96 0.09 1.45
N GLY A 358 44.15 0.27 0.40
CA GLY A 358 43.70 -0.82 -0.45
C GLY A 358 43.38 -0.36 -1.87
N ASP A 359 43.05 -1.33 -2.72
CA ASP A 359 42.80 -1.07 -4.13
C ASP A 359 41.39 -0.51 -4.39
N TYR A 360 41.30 0.39 -5.37
CA TYR A 360 40.01 1.00 -5.72
C TYR A 360 39.20 0.09 -6.65
N VAL A 361 38.14 -0.48 -6.08
CA VAL A 361 37.18 -1.30 -6.84
C VAL A 361 35.96 -0.48 -7.29
N GLY A 362 35.58 0.59 -6.60
CA GLY A 362 34.42 1.39 -6.96
C GLY A 362 33.95 2.29 -5.82
N ASN A 363 33.10 3.27 -6.12
CA ASN A 363 32.70 4.29 -5.14
C ASN A 363 31.90 3.77 -3.94
N HIS A 364 31.28 2.60 -4.07
CA HIS A 364 30.46 1.97 -3.02
C HIS A 364 31.12 0.74 -2.41
N THR A 365 32.26 0.29 -2.93
CA THR A 365 32.98 -0.84 -2.37
C THR A 365 33.79 -0.39 -1.15
N PRO A 366 33.68 -1.07 0.00
CA PRO A 366 34.50 -0.77 1.16
C PRO A 366 36.00 -0.86 0.84
N ILE A 367 36.75 0.12 1.33
CA ILE A 367 38.21 0.24 1.24
C ILE A 367 38.72 0.61 2.63
N LYS A 368 39.90 0.09 2.99
CA LYS A 368 40.59 0.51 4.22
C LYS A 368 41.24 1.88 4.00
N ALA A 369 40.96 2.81 4.90
CA ALA A 369 41.52 4.16 4.90
C ALA A 369 42.10 4.50 6.27
N MET A 370 43.15 5.32 6.27
CA MET A 370 43.84 5.81 7.45
C MET A 370 43.72 7.33 7.53
N CYS A 371 43.36 7.85 8.70
CA CYS A 371 43.29 9.27 8.94
C CYS A 371 44.66 9.74 9.38
N LYS A 372 45.33 10.57 8.57
CA LYS A 372 46.63 11.17 8.88
C LYS A 372 46.57 12.01 10.17
N LYS A 373 45.43 12.66 10.46
CA LYS A 373 45.23 13.50 11.65
C LYS A 373 45.16 12.71 12.96
N HIS A 374 44.48 11.56 12.97
CA HIS A 374 44.21 10.80 14.20
C HIS A 374 44.85 9.41 14.24
N GLY A 375 45.55 8.98 13.19
CA GLY A 375 46.19 7.66 13.08
C GLY A 375 45.21 6.47 12.98
N VAL A 376 43.90 6.73 12.94
CA VAL A 376 42.87 5.68 12.95
C VAL A 376 42.74 5.04 11.56
N ILE A 377 42.73 3.71 11.52
CA ILE A 377 42.40 2.91 10.34
C ILE A 377 40.95 2.43 10.46
N TRP A 378 40.15 2.59 9.39
CA TRP A 378 38.78 2.07 9.34
C TRP A 378 38.37 1.69 7.91
N GLU A 379 37.31 0.90 7.81
CA GLU A 379 36.67 0.58 6.53
C GLU A 379 35.59 1.60 6.19
N THR A 380 35.63 2.11 4.97
CA THR A 380 34.69 3.12 4.46
C THR A 380 34.59 3.01 2.95
N THR A 381 33.72 3.80 2.32
CA THR A 381 33.59 3.83 0.86
C THR A 381 34.30 5.04 0.26
N PRO A 382 34.94 4.91 -0.92
CA PRO A 382 35.58 6.03 -1.60
C PRO A 382 34.64 7.22 -1.84
N GLY A 383 33.37 6.96 -2.17
CA GLY A 383 32.37 8.01 -2.33
C GLY A 383 32.08 8.78 -1.03
N SER A 384 32.20 8.15 0.13
CA SER A 384 32.07 8.83 1.43
C SER A 384 33.28 9.73 1.72
N LEU A 385 34.49 9.24 1.41
CA LEU A 385 35.73 9.99 1.61
C LEU A 385 35.75 11.26 0.75
N LEU A 386 35.31 11.17 -0.51
CA LEU A 386 35.18 12.30 -1.43
C LEU A 386 34.12 13.33 -1.01
N ARG A 387 33.15 12.94 -0.17
CA ARG A 387 32.19 13.87 0.45
C ARG A 387 32.74 14.54 1.71
N GLY A 388 34.02 14.34 2.03
CA GLY A 388 34.66 14.90 3.22
C GLY A 388 34.35 14.14 4.52
N SER A 389 33.94 12.88 4.44
CA SER A 389 33.82 12.04 5.63
C SER A 389 35.21 11.65 6.15
N GLY A 390 35.50 12.03 7.38
CA GLY A 390 36.71 11.59 8.11
C GLY A 390 36.44 10.37 9.00
N CYS A 391 37.40 10.07 9.87
CA CYS A 391 37.26 9.00 10.86
C CYS A 391 36.19 9.33 11.92
N LYS A 392 35.91 8.38 12.82
CA LYS A 392 34.97 8.56 13.93
C LYS A 392 35.29 9.80 14.79
N ILE A 393 36.57 10.10 15.00
CA ILE A 393 37.02 11.25 15.80
C ILE A 393 36.77 12.56 15.04
N CYS A 394 37.16 12.67 13.75
CA CYS A 394 36.81 13.80 12.90
C CYS A 394 35.29 14.08 12.89
N ARG A 395 34.47 13.02 12.85
CA ARG A 395 33.00 13.16 12.91
C ARG A 395 32.55 13.75 14.25
N GLN A 396 33.10 13.29 15.37
CA GLN A 396 32.78 13.81 16.71
C GLN A 396 33.21 15.27 16.84
N GLU A 397 34.40 15.64 16.38
CA GLU A 397 34.88 17.03 16.36
C GLU A 397 33.95 17.95 15.55
N ARG A 398 33.52 17.50 14.36
CA ARG A 398 32.57 18.25 13.51
C ARG A 398 31.23 18.44 14.20
N ILE A 399 30.68 17.38 14.82
CA ILE A 399 29.41 17.46 15.56
C ILE A 399 29.55 18.42 16.74
N ALA A 400 30.61 18.30 17.54
CA ALA A 400 30.87 19.17 18.68
C ALA A 400 31.00 20.65 18.26
N LYS A 401 31.62 20.93 17.11
CA LYS A 401 31.71 22.29 16.56
C LYS A 401 30.33 22.82 16.10
N SER A 402 29.53 21.98 15.44
CA SER A 402 28.19 22.36 14.93
C SER A 402 27.12 22.54 16.02
N GLN A 403 27.31 21.93 17.20
CA GLN A 403 26.36 21.99 18.33
C GLN A 403 26.70 23.08 19.36
N ARG A 404 27.71 23.93 19.11
CA ARG A 404 28.05 25.05 19.99
C ARG A 404 27.03 26.18 19.80
N ILE A 405 26.02 26.21 20.66
CA ILE A 405 25.15 27.36 20.87
C ILE A 405 25.94 28.41 21.66
N SER A 406 25.92 29.68 21.26
CA SER A 406 26.55 30.77 22.01
C SER A 406 25.77 31.08 23.30
N THR A 407 26.36 31.85 24.23
CA THR A 407 25.65 32.23 25.46
C THR A 407 24.44 33.13 25.16
N GLU A 408 24.56 34.00 24.16
CA GLU A 408 23.54 34.94 23.71
C GLU A 408 22.37 34.20 23.06
N GLU A 409 22.67 33.23 22.19
CA GLU A 409 21.65 32.42 21.54
C GLU A 409 20.92 31.52 22.55
N PHE A 410 21.66 30.96 23.52
CA PHE A 410 21.04 30.20 24.60
C PHE A 410 20.08 31.06 25.44
N LYS A 411 20.43 32.32 25.75
CA LYS A 411 19.55 33.25 26.47
C LYS A 411 18.25 33.52 25.70
N ARG A 412 18.32 33.74 24.38
CA ARG A 412 17.14 33.97 23.53
C ARG A 412 16.20 32.77 23.55
N ILE A 413 16.72 31.56 23.39
CA ILE A 413 15.90 30.33 23.42
C ILE A 413 15.20 30.16 24.79
N VAL A 414 15.89 30.50 25.88
CA VAL A 414 15.31 30.41 27.23
C VAL A 414 14.22 31.47 27.44
N GLU A 415 14.41 32.69 26.94
CA GLU A 415 13.41 33.76 27.06
C GLU A 415 12.11 33.42 26.32
N ASP A 416 12.22 32.83 25.13
CA ASP A 416 11.09 32.34 24.34
C ASP A 416 10.34 31.19 25.03
N LYS A 417 11.05 30.13 25.45
CA LYS A 417 10.41 28.94 26.03
C LYS A 417 9.98 29.08 27.49
N ASN A 418 10.73 29.87 28.27
CA ASN A 418 10.57 29.99 29.71
C ASN A 418 10.76 31.46 30.14
N PRO A 419 9.81 32.37 29.82
CA PRO A 419 9.94 33.80 30.07
C PRO A 419 10.11 34.17 31.55
N ASN A 420 9.76 33.24 32.45
CA ASN A 420 9.89 33.35 33.90
C ASN A 420 11.28 32.97 34.44
N LEU A 421 12.25 32.64 33.59
CA LEU A 421 13.63 32.32 33.98
C LEU A 421 14.63 33.35 33.42
N ILE A 422 15.57 33.78 34.26
CA ILE A 422 16.68 34.66 33.90
C ILE A 422 17.99 33.88 34.03
N ILE A 423 18.79 33.85 32.96
CA ILE A 423 20.11 33.20 32.96
C ILE A 423 21.17 34.17 33.52
N LEU A 424 21.85 33.77 34.59
CA LEU A 424 22.88 34.58 35.27
C LEU A 424 24.32 34.13 34.97
N GLY A 425 24.51 32.93 34.39
CA GLY A 425 25.83 32.37 34.07
C GLY A 425 26.18 32.38 32.59
N LYS A 426 27.43 32.01 32.26
CA LYS A 426 27.86 31.73 30.88
C LYS A 426 27.46 30.31 30.48
N TYR A 427 26.94 30.15 29.26
CA TYR A 427 26.59 28.83 28.72
C TYR A 427 27.85 28.16 28.17
N GLN A 428 28.11 26.92 28.62
CA GLN A 428 29.25 26.11 28.16
C GLN A 428 28.79 24.97 27.25
N ASN A 429 27.84 24.17 27.73
CA ASN A 429 27.21 23.06 27.03
C ASN A 429 25.91 22.69 27.77
N ASN A 430 25.12 21.76 27.24
CA ASN A 430 23.81 21.40 27.81
C ASN A 430 23.86 20.51 29.08
N ARG A 431 25.05 20.06 29.49
CA ARG A 431 25.29 19.17 30.64
C ARG A 431 26.03 19.86 31.79
N THR A 432 26.61 21.04 31.60
CA THR A 432 27.19 21.84 32.68
C THR A 432 26.10 22.68 33.33
N LYS A 433 25.95 22.59 34.66
CA LYS A 433 24.94 23.37 35.39
C LYS A 433 25.18 24.88 35.21
N ILE A 434 24.10 25.62 34.98
CA ILE A 434 24.09 27.07 34.84
C ILE A 434 23.25 27.71 35.94
N LYS A 435 23.67 28.89 36.42
CA LYS A 435 22.97 29.66 37.44
C LYS A 435 21.78 30.40 36.81
N VAL A 436 20.58 30.19 37.36
CA VAL A 436 19.33 30.79 36.89
C VAL A 436 18.52 31.39 38.03
N LYS A 437 17.81 32.48 37.77
CA LYS A 437 16.87 33.14 38.69
C LYS A 437 15.44 33.02 38.14
N CYS A 438 14.50 32.55 38.95
CA CYS A 438 13.09 32.57 38.59
C CYS A 438 12.46 33.93 38.89
N LYS A 439 11.81 34.56 37.91
CA LYS A 439 11.07 35.82 38.07
C LYS A 439 9.86 35.67 39.01
N ARG A 440 9.20 34.51 39.02
CA ARG A 440 7.98 34.26 39.80
C ARG A 440 8.23 34.11 41.30
N CYS A 441 9.23 33.33 41.71
CA CYS A 441 9.49 33.03 43.13
C CYS A 441 10.83 33.57 43.63
N ASN A 442 11.52 34.38 42.83
CA ASN A 442 12.84 34.97 43.10
C ASN A 442 13.96 34.00 43.51
N THR A 443 13.74 32.69 43.33
CA THR A 443 14.71 31.66 43.74
C THR A 443 15.85 31.58 42.73
N ILE A 444 17.09 31.61 43.23
CA ILE A 444 18.30 31.37 42.46
C ILE A 444 18.69 29.90 42.62
N SER A 445 18.96 29.22 41.51
CA SER A 445 19.31 27.80 41.51
C SER A 445 20.31 27.47 40.41
N HIS A 446 20.95 26.30 40.51
CA HIS A 446 21.81 25.75 39.47
C HIS A 446 21.03 24.64 38.76
N THR A 447 20.83 24.77 37.45
CA THR A 447 20.07 23.79 36.65
C THR A 447 20.85 23.39 35.40
N LEU A 448 20.53 22.23 34.83
CA LEU A 448 21.13 21.78 33.57
C LEU A 448 20.44 22.49 32.40
N PRO A 449 21.17 23.09 31.45
CA PRO A 449 20.55 23.79 30.34
C PRO A 449 19.58 22.94 29.51
N TYR A 450 19.82 21.63 29.37
CA TYR A 450 18.88 20.74 28.65
C TYR A 450 17.49 20.69 29.28
N THR A 451 17.35 20.83 30.60
CA THR A 451 16.04 20.81 31.27
C THR A 451 15.24 22.06 30.93
N ILE A 452 15.91 23.21 30.85
CA ILE A 452 15.31 24.47 30.42
C ILE A 452 14.88 24.39 28.95
N LEU A 453 15.74 23.83 28.08
CA LEU A 453 15.43 23.66 26.65
C LEU A 453 14.23 22.73 26.40
N ASN A 454 14.00 21.77 27.30
CA ASN A 454 12.84 20.88 27.30
C ASN A 454 11.58 21.48 27.95
N GLY A 455 11.59 22.77 28.32
CA GLY A 455 10.43 23.46 28.88
C GLY A 455 10.20 23.24 30.37
N ILE A 456 11.16 22.65 31.10
CA ILE A 456 11.05 22.48 32.54
C ILE A 456 11.38 23.81 33.21
N GLY A 457 10.37 24.43 33.82
CA GLY A 457 10.49 25.69 34.54
C GLY A 457 11.17 25.58 35.92
N CYS A 458 10.89 26.54 36.81
CA CYS A 458 11.46 26.56 38.15
C CYS A 458 10.98 25.36 38.99
N SER A 459 11.91 24.57 39.53
CA SER A 459 11.61 23.38 40.36
C SER A 459 10.83 23.70 41.65
N LYS A 460 11.01 24.89 42.24
CA LYS A 460 10.23 25.33 43.39
C LYS A 460 8.77 25.60 42.99
N CYS A 461 8.56 26.38 41.93
CA CYS A 461 7.23 26.67 41.40
C CYS A 461 6.51 25.38 40.95
N GLY A 462 7.23 24.45 40.32
CA GLY A 462 6.68 23.15 39.90
C GLY A 462 6.21 22.30 41.07
N ARG A 463 7.00 22.22 42.15
CA ARG A 463 6.60 21.50 43.38
C ARG A 463 5.39 22.14 44.07
N GLU A 464 5.35 23.46 44.16
CA GLU A 464 4.21 24.18 44.74
C GLU A 464 2.93 23.97 43.92
N ALA A 465 3.01 24.05 42.58
CA ALA A 465 1.88 23.78 41.70
C ALA A 465 1.36 22.34 41.87
N GLN A 466 2.26 21.35 41.89
CA GLN A 466 1.88 19.95 42.09
C GLN A 466 1.26 19.70 43.46
N ALA A 467 1.78 20.31 44.53
CA ALA A 467 1.19 20.22 45.86
C ALA A 467 -0.23 20.80 45.91
N ASN A 468 -0.46 21.94 45.25
CA ASN A 468 -1.78 22.56 45.17
C ASN A 468 -2.80 21.70 44.41
N THR A 469 -2.41 21.01 43.33
CA THR A 469 -3.33 20.11 42.61
C THR A 469 -3.81 18.91 43.44
N ARG A 470 -3.05 18.52 44.46
CA ARG A 470 -3.37 17.38 45.35
C ARG A 470 -4.09 17.80 46.63
N ARG A 471 -4.29 19.10 46.84
CA ARG A 471 -4.92 19.64 48.04
C ARG A 471 -6.44 19.44 47.94
N LYS A 472 -7.00 18.70 48.90
CA LYS A 472 -8.47 18.54 49.02
C LYS A 472 -9.11 19.88 49.39
N SER A 473 -10.34 20.11 48.92
CA SER A 473 -11.15 21.23 49.38
C SER A 473 -11.73 20.96 50.79
N THR A 474 -12.11 22.01 51.51
CA THR A 474 -12.82 21.89 52.80
C THR A 474 -14.08 21.03 52.68
N GLU A 475 -14.85 21.22 51.61
CA GLU A 475 -16.05 20.42 51.35
C GLU A 475 -15.74 18.92 51.19
N SER A 476 -14.71 18.59 50.40
CA SER A 476 -14.26 17.20 50.22
C SER A 476 -13.79 16.59 51.54
N PHE A 477 -13.13 17.36 52.40
CA PHE A 477 -12.70 16.90 53.71
C PHE A 477 -13.89 16.63 54.66
N ILE A 478 -14.90 17.50 54.65
CA ILE A 478 -16.12 17.35 55.45
C ILE A 478 -16.86 16.07 55.07
N GLN A 479 -17.02 15.79 53.77
CA GLN A 479 -17.68 14.57 53.29
C GLN A 479 -16.94 13.30 53.71
N GLU A 480 -15.61 13.28 53.59
CA GLU A 480 -14.81 12.13 54.06
C GLU A 480 -14.92 11.95 55.58
N LEU A 481 -14.90 13.05 56.34
CA LEU A 481 -15.03 13.00 57.79
C LEU A 481 -16.41 12.51 58.22
N TYR A 482 -17.47 12.87 57.52
CA TYR A 482 -18.83 12.41 57.81
C TYR A 482 -18.92 10.88 57.75
N ASN A 483 -18.29 10.26 56.75
CA ASN A 483 -18.25 8.80 56.60
C ASN A 483 -17.45 8.08 57.69
N VAL A 484 -16.52 8.78 58.35
CA VAL A 484 -15.71 8.22 59.45
C VAL A 484 -16.40 8.47 60.79
N ASN A 485 -16.89 9.68 61.03
CA ASN A 485 -17.53 10.06 62.28
C ASN A 485 -18.49 11.26 62.10
N GLU A 486 -19.78 10.96 61.92
CA GLU A 486 -20.86 11.94 61.80
C GLU A 486 -21.03 12.88 63.02
N ASN A 487 -20.45 12.52 64.17
CA ASN A 487 -20.58 13.25 65.43
C ASN A 487 -19.59 14.42 65.59
N ILE A 488 -18.80 14.70 64.54
CA ILE A 488 -17.84 15.80 64.49
C ILE A 488 -18.32 16.82 63.45
N GLU A 489 -18.47 18.06 63.87
CA GLU A 489 -18.80 19.20 63.02
C GLU A 489 -17.52 20.00 62.75
N VAL A 490 -17.21 20.26 61.49
CA VAL A 490 -16.06 21.10 61.10
C VAL A 490 -16.46 22.57 61.12
N ILE A 491 -15.73 23.38 61.89
CA ILE A 491 -15.99 24.84 62.03
C ILE A 491 -14.91 25.67 61.33
N GLY A 492 -13.67 25.17 61.29
CA GLY A 492 -12.55 25.83 60.63
C GLY A 492 -12.40 25.47 59.15
N GLU A 493 -11.58 26.25 58.44
CA GLU A 493 -11.19 25.95 57.07
C GLU A 493 -10.11 24.85 57.02
N TYR A 494 -10.25 23.92 56.08
CA TYR A 494 -9.23 22.90 55.83
C TYR A 494 -8.16 23.45 54.88
N THR A 495 -6.91 23.49 55.33
CA THR A 495 -5.77 23.95 54.52
C THR A 495 -4.92 22.79 54.00
N LYS A 496 -4.50 21.85 54.86
CA LYS A 496 -3.79 20.62 54.50
C LYS A 496 -3.94 19.60 55.61
N SER A 497 -3.65 18.33 55.30
CA SER A 497 -3.84 17.21 56.22
C SER A 497 -3.05 17.34 57.52
N SER A 498 -1.89 17.99 57.49
CA SER A 498 -1.03 18.19 58.66
C SER A 498 -1.31 19.46 59.46
N ASP A 499 -2.25 20.30 59.01
CA ASP A 499 -2.64 21.47 59.79
C ASP A 499 -3.74 21.10 60.79
N ASN A 500 -3.77 21.85 61.89
CA ASN A 500 -4.84 21.73 62.86
C ASN A 500 -6.10 22.43 62.34
N ILE A 501 -7.25 21.79 62.49
CA ILE A 501 -8.55 22.29 62.04
C ILE A 501 -9.49 22.43 63.23
N SER A 502 -10.29 23.50 63.31
CA SER A 502 -11.23 23.67 64.41
C SER A 502 -12.49 22.85 64.21
N VAL A 503 -12.85 22.01 65.19
CA VAL A 503 -14.01 21.12 65.13
C VAL A 503 -14.79 21.12 66.44
N ARG A 504 -16.10 20.82 66.37
CA ARG A 504 -17.01 20.67 67.51
C ARG A 504 -17.60 19.28 67.56
N CYS A 505 -17.74 18.75 68.76
CA CYS A 505 -18.40 17.47 68.98
C CYS A 505 -19.91 17.70 69.10
N LYS A 506 -20.70 17.09 68.22
CA LYS A 506 -22.17 17.18 68.26
C LYS A 506 -22.76 16.56 69.54
N LYS A 507 -22.09 15.57 70.14
CA LYS A 507 -22.56 14.89 71.37
C LYS A 507 -22.39 15.71 72.65
N CYS A 508 -21.29 16.47 72.79
CA CYS A 508 -20.96 17.15 74.06
C CYS A 508 -20.65 18.65 73.92
N GLY A 509 -20.76 19.21 72.71
CA GLY A 509 -20.49 20.61 72.39
C GLY A 509 -19.03 21.04 72.48
N PHE A 510 -18.09 20.16 72.86
CA PHE A 510 -16.69 20.52 73.05
C PHE A 510 -16.03 20.89 71.73
N VAL A 511 -15.32 22.03 71.70
CA VAL A 511 -14.55 22.53 70.56
C VAL A 511 -13.07 22.24 70.79
N TRP A 512 -12.38 21.67 69.80
CA TRP A 512 -10.93 21.44 69.85
C TRP A 512 -10.29 21.56 68.46
N ASN A 513 -8.96 21.60 68.42
CA ASN A 513 -8.17 21.81 67.20
C ASN A 513 -7.23 20.62 66.94
N PRO A 514 -7.73 19.46 66.49
CA PRO A 514 -6.89 18.31 66.13
C PRO A 514 -6.22 18.52 64.77
N GLU A 515 -5.19 17.72 64.48
CA GLU A 515 -4.64 17.59 63.13
C GLU A 515 -5.70 16.98 62.20
N ALA A 516 -5.94 17.58 61.03
CA ALA A 516 -7.01 17.15 60.12
C ALA A 516 -6.89 15.67 59.70
N SER A 517 -5.66 15.18 59.49
CA SER A 517 -5.38 13.77 59.17
C SER A 517 -5.87 12.81 60.26
N SER A 518 -5.75 13.20 61.53
CA SER A 518 -6.12 12.35 62.68
C SER A 518 -7.63 12.10 62.74
N LEU A 519 -8.45 13.07 62.32
CA LEU A 519 -9.90 12.92 62.28
C LEU A 519 -10.33 11.82 61.29
N LEU A 520 -9.68 11.75 60.12
CA LEU A 520 -9.95 10.74 59.10
C LEU A 520 -9.45 9.34 59.50
N LEU A 521 -8.49 9.25 60.43
CA LEU A 521 -8.06 7.98 61.04
C LEU A 521 -9.03 7.48 62.13
N GLY A 522 -10.11 8.22 62.41
CA GLY A 522 -11.14 7.85 63.38
C GLY A 522 -10.93 8.40 64.79
N PHE A 523 -9.93 9.27 65.01
CA PHE A 523 -9.74 9.90 66.33
C PHE A 523 -10.88 10.89 66.61
N GLY A 524 -11.64 10.64 67.68
CA GLY A 524 -12.83 11.40 68.04
C GLY A 524 -12.61 12.48 69.11
N CYS A 525 -13.72 12.94 69.69
CA CYS A 525 -13.70 13.96 70.73
C CYS A 525 -12.96 13.49 72.00
N PRO A 526 -11.90 14.19 72.44
CA PRO A 526 -11.13 13.78 73.62
C PRO A 526 -11.95 13.90 74.92
N LYS A 527 -12.97 14.77 74.98
CA LYS A 527 -13.87 14.88 76.13
C LYS A 527 -14.77 13.64 76.27
N CYS A 528 -15.37 13.19 75.17
CA CYS A 528 -16.19 11.96 75.16
C CYS A 528 -15.37 10.71 75.44
N ALA A 529 -14.13 10.64 74.94
CA ALA A 529 -13.23 9.51 75.17
C ALA A 529 -12.59 9.50 76.57
N GLY A 530 -12.88 10.48 77.44
CA GLY A 530 -12.26 10.60 78.77
C GLY A 530 -10.77 10.99 78.75
N ASN A 531 -10.23 11.34 77.57
CA ASN A 531 -8.81 11.65 77.36
C ASN A 531 -8.54 13.16 77.28
N LYS A 532 -9.52 14.00 77.64
CA LYS A 532 -9.33 15.47 77.71
C LYS A 532 -8.23 15.77 78.73
N ARG A 533 -7.16 16.40 78.26
CA ARG A 533 -6.11 16.90 79.15
C ARG A 533 -6.69 17.99 80.04
N LYS A 534 -6.34 17.92 81.33
CA LYS A 534 -6.70 18.95 82.31
C LYS A 534 -5.98 20.25 81.97
N THR A 535 -6.63 21.37 82.23
CA THR A 535 -5.99 22.69 82.27
C THR A 535 -5.13 22.81 83.53
N HIS A 536 -4.30 23.85 83.59
CA HIS A 536 -3.49 24.10 84.78
C HIS A 536 -4.38 24.36 86.00
N GLU A 537 -5.46 25.10 85.81
CA GLU A 537 -6.44 25.51 86.82
C GLU A 537 -7.26 24.30 87.31
N GLU A 538 -7.71 23.43 86.41
CA GLU A 538 -8.39 22.16 86.76
C GLU A 538 -7.46 21.27 87.62
N PHE A 539 -6.16 21.20 87.27
CA PHE A 539 -5.18 20.45 88.05
C PHE A 539 -4.92 21.03 89.44
N LEU A 540 -4.76 22.36 89.55
CA LEU A 540 -4.58 23.02 90.85
C LEU A 540 -5.81 22.85 91.75
N SER A 541 -7.02 22.93 91.17
CA SER A 541 -8.27 22.71 91.90
C SER A 541 -8.36 21.29 92.43
N GLU A 542 -7.93 20.29 91.66
CA GLU A 542 -7.92 18.89 92.09
C GLU A 542 -6.92 18.62 93.23
N ILE A 543 -5.76 19.29 93.23
CA ILE A 543 -4.80 19.24 94.34
C ILE A 543 -5.42 19.78 95.62
N LYS A 544 -6.11 20.93 95.54
CA LYS A 544 -6.82 21.53 96.68
C LYS A 544 -7.91 20.60 97.19
N ASN A 545 -8.74 20.05 96.31
CA ASN A 545 -9.84 19.14 96.68
C ASN A 545 -9.36 17.85 97.33
N LYS A 546 -8.19 17.31 96.93
CA LYS A 546 -7.59 16.12 97.55
C LYS A 546 -6.79 16.42 98.83
N ASN A 547 -6.77 17.67 99.28
CA ASN A 547 -6.04 18.13 100.47
C ASN A 547 -4.56 17.70 100.48
N ILE A 548 -3.91 17.78 99.32
CA ILE A 548 -2.50 17.42 99.17
C ILE A 548 -1.64 18.61 99.63
N ASN A 549 -0.83 18.41 100.68
CA ASN A 549 0.00 19.45 101.33
C ASN A 549 1.22 19.88 100.50
N VAL A 550 0.99 20.37 99.29
CA VAL A 550 2.03 20.85 98.39
C VAL A 550 1.60 22.13 97.69
N GLU A 551 2.57 22.97 97.38
CA GLU A 551 2.43 24.08 96.45
C GLU A 551 3.08 23.72 95.12
N VAL A 552 2.39 24.03 94.02
CA VAL A 552 2.87 23.76 92.67
C VAL A 552 3.70 24.95 92.18
N LEU A 553 5.00 24.74 91.93
CA LEU A 553 5.94 25.78 91.49
C LEU A 553 6.12 25.85 89.97
N GLY A 554 5.56 24.89 89.22
CA GLY A 554 5.70 24.78 87.76
C GLY A 554 4.36 24.66 87.04
N LYS A 555 4.32 25.07 85.77
CA LYS A 555 3.12 24.94 84.93
C LYS A 555 2.80 23.48 84.65
N TYR A 556 1.53 23.11 84.81
CA TYR A 556 1.06 21.78 84.42
C TYR A 556 1.08 21.65 82.88
N VAL A 557 1.77 20.63 82.37
CA VAL A 557 1.86 20.34 80.93
C VAL A 557 0.97 19.15 80.54
N ASN A 558 1.09 18.03 81.28
CA ASN A 558 0.24 16.85 81.15
C ASN A 558 0.47 15.92 82.36
N ALA A 559 -0.27 14.81 82.44
CA ALA A 559 -0.24 13.89 83.57
C ALA A 559 1.12 13.19 83.82
N LYS A 560 1.97 13.07 82.78
CA LYS A 560 3.23 12.31 82.78
C LYS A 560 4.48 13.20 82.84
N THR A 561 4.40 14.47 82.44
CA THR A 561 5.53 15.42 82.55
C THR A 561 5.72 15.81 84.00
N LYS A 562 6.93 15.62 84.52
CA LYS A 562 7.27 16.04 85.89
C LYS A 562 7.13 17.55 86.02
N LEU A 563 6.66 18.00 87.17
CA LEU A 563 6.67 19.40 87.56
C LEU A 563 7.20 19.54 88.99
N LYS A 564 7.76 20.70 89.27
CA LYS A 564 8.36 21.01 90.56
C LYS A 564 7.27 21.39 91.56
N VAL A 565 7.27 20.74 92.72
CA VAL A 565 6.38 21.05 93.84
C VAL A 565 7.18 21.33 95.10
N ARG A 566 6.59 22.10 96.01
CA ARG A 566 7.13 22.43 97.33
C ARG A 566 6.23 21.84 98.42
N CYS A 567 6.81 21.13 99.38
CA CYS A 567 6.06 20.58 100.50
C CYS A 567 5.69 21.71 101.47
N LEU A 568 4.41 21.87 101.81
CA LEU A 568 4.00 22.89 102.78
C LEU A 568 4.41 22.55 104.22
N LYS A 569 4.80 21.30 104.52
CA LYS A 569 5.20 20.85 105.87
C LYS A 569 6.69 21.03 106.18
N CYS A 570 7.56 20.79 105.20
CA CYS A 570 9.02 20.80 105.41
C CYS A 570 9.77 21.68 104.40
N ASN A 571 9.06 22.42 103.56
CA ASN A 571 9.59 23.31 102.53
C ASN A 571 10.50 22.65 101.47
N ASN A 572 10.70 21.32 101.52
CA ASN A 572 11.47 20.59 100.51
C ASN A 572 10.82 20.68 99.13
N THR A 573 11.65 20.87 98.09
CA THR A 573 11.21 20.89 96.69
C THR A 573 11.63 19.61 95.97
N TRP A 574 10.79 19.08 95.08
CA TRP A 574 11.14 17.92 94.26
C TRP A 574 10.30 17.86 92.98
N ASP A 575 10.78 17.09 92.02
CA ASP A 575 10.09 16.84 90.76
C ASP A 575 9.21 15.58 90.86
N ILE A 576 7.93 15.74 90.52
CA ILE A 576 6.96 14.64 90.55
C ILE A 576 6.02 14.74 89.35
N THR A 577 5.57 13.60 88.84
CA THR A 577 4.52 13.60 87.81
C THR A 577 3.15 13.88 88.45
N PRO A 578 2.28 14.67 87.81
CA PRO A 578 0.92 14.90 88.29
C PRO A 578 0.14 13.65 88.67
N THR A 579 0.24 12.57 87.89
CA THR A 579 -0.43 11.30 88.21
C THR A 579 0.05 10.74 89.55
N ASN A 580 1.37 10.75 89.80
CA ASN A 580 1.94 10.25 91.05
C ASN A 580 1.60 11.15 92.24
N LEU A 581 1.54 12.46 92.01
CA LEU A 581 1.14 13.41 93.03
C LEU A 581 -0.32 13.19 93.43
N LEU A 582 -1.22 13.11 92.44
CA LEU A 582 -2.65 12.89 92.64
C LEU A 582 -3.02 11.49 93.15
N SER A 583 -2.15 10.49 92.96
CA SER A 583 -2.30 9.14 93.53
C SER A 583 -1.77 9.00 94.95
N GLY A 584 -1.26 10.09 95.55
CA GLY A 584 -0.90 10.15 96.96
C GLY A 584 0.58 9.95 97.28
N LYS A 585 1.50 9.98 96.28
CA LYS A 585 2.95 9.97 96.59
C LYS A 585 3.35 11.28 97.28
N ARG A 586 3.73 11.17 98.55
CA ARG A 586 4.08 12.29 99.44
C ARG A 586 5.53 12.76 99.27
N CYS A 587 5.84 13.88 99.92
CA CYS A 587 7.19 14.46 99.97
C CYS A 587 8.22 13.41 100.41
N PRO A 588 9.33 13.22 99.65
CA PRO A 588 10.34 12.21 99.95
C PRO A 588 11.04 12.45 101.29
N VAL A 589 11.16 13.71 101.73
CA VAL A 589 11.74 14.05 103.05
C VAL A 589 10.78 13.69 104.18
N CYS A 590 9.52 14.16 104.16
CA CYS A 590 8.52 13.79 105.17
C CYS A 590 8.31 12.28 105.30
N ARG A 591 8.40 11.52 104.19
CA ARG A 591 8.28 10.06 104.20
C ARG A 591 9.43 9.38 104.96
N LYS A 592 10.64 9.94 104.94
CA LYS A 592 11.81 9.38 105.62
C LYS A 592 11.80 9.65 107.13
N VAL A 593 11.15 10.72 107.58
CA VAL A 593 11.10 11.15 109.00
C VAL A 593 9.99 10.43 109.78
N HIS A 594 8.92 9.97 109.12
CA HIS A 594 7.88 9.14 109.73
C HIS A 594 7.57 7.91 108.84
N PRO A 595 8.25 6.76 109.06
CA PRO A 595 7.85 5.51 108.42
C PRO A 595 6.43 5.13 108.85
N ALA A 596 5.63 4.63 107.92
CA ALA A 596 4.25 4.21 108.18
C ALA A 596 4.23 3.14 109.27
N VAL A 597 3.60 3.44 110.41
CA VAL A 597 3.27 2.45 111.42
C VAL A 597 2.11 1.62 110.85
N ASN A 598 2.37 0.33 110.59
CA ASN A 598 1.32 -0.64 110.33
C ASN A 598 0.52 -0.85 111.62
N GLY A 599 -0.80 -0.68 111.57
CA GLY A 599 -1.67 -0.92 112.72
C GLY A 599 -3.15 -1.03 112.35
N VAL A 600 -3.57 -2.28 112.14
CA VAL A 600 -4.89 -2.88 112.45
C VAL A 600 -6.11 -2.55 111.55
N ASN A 601 -6.66 -3.63 110.98
CA ASN A 601 -7.98 -3.75 110.33
C ASN A 601 -9.14 -3.42 111.28
N GLN A 602 -10.19 -2.76 110.78
CA GLN A 602 -11.57 -3.18 111.04
C GLN A 602 -12.55 -2.63 109.99
N LYS A 603 -13.42 -3.54 109.52
CA LYS A 603 -14.61 -3.29 108.70
C LYS A 603 -15.57 -2.34 109.40
N ILE A 604 -16.24 -1.50 108.62
CA ILE A 604 -17.72 -1.45 108.52
C ILE A 604 -18.05 -1.38 107.04
#